data_AF-A0A7L5YU82-F1
#
_entry.id   AF-A0A7L5YU82-F1
#
_cell.length_a   1.000
_cell.length_b   1.000
_cell.length_c   1.000
_cell.angle_alpha   90.00
_cell.angle_beta   90.00
_cell.angle_gamma   90.00
#
_symmetry.space_group_name_H-M   'P 1'
#
loop_
_entity.id
_entity.type
_entity.pdbx_description
1 polymer ?
#
loop_
_entity_poly.entity_id
_entity_poly.type
_entity_poly.pdbx_seq_one_letter_code
_entity_poly.pdbx_strand_id
1 'polypeptide(L)'
;MDIYHQLQDMLAEGDTVAMATIIEVKGSVPREVGAKMIIHPSGQHAGTVGGGCGEADVIRAALDVIQTGEPQVVHVDLTQDISMQSLGVCGGIMNVFVERWSPEPAMSGILTALTESLAQRRGVALATVVRGGPLGRQPGRHALVWVDQEPLSELGLADWEPRAGRCPTCLAGQAAPAARLQP
;
A
#
# COMPACT_ATOMS: atom_id res chain seq x y z
N MET A 1 -0.60 -5.32 -15.40
CA MET A 1 -1.75 -5.01 -14.56
C MET A 1 -1.22 -4.48 -13.24
N ASP A 2 -1.77 -3.40 -12.72
CA ASP A 2 -1.34 -2.85 -11.43
C ASP A 2 -1.95 -3.67 -10.28
N ILE A 3 -1.26 -3.72 -9.14
CA ILE A 3 -1.62 -4.55 -7.99
C ILE A 3 -3.01 -4.21 -7.44
N TYR A 4 -3.42 -2.94 -7.53
CA TYR A 4 -4.76 -2.51 -7.11
C TYR A 4 -5.87 -2.99 -8.04
N HIS A 5 -5.61 -3.16 -9.34
CA HIS A 5 -6.57 -3.75 -10.25
C HIS A 5 -6.74 -5.24 -9.95
N GLN A 6 -5.63 -5.94 -9.68
CA GLN A 6 -5.69 -7.35 -9.29
C GLN A 6 -6.42 -7.55 -7.96
N LEU A 7 -6.24 -6.64 -6.99
CA LEU A 7 -7.00 -6.64 -5.75
C LEU A 7 -8.50 -6.42 -6.02
N GLN A 8 -8.85 -5.46 -6.89
CA GLN A 8 -10.23 -5.18 -7.25
C GLN A 8 -10.92 -6.41 -7.86
N ASP A 9 -10.23 -7.12 -8.77
CA ASP A 9 -10.77 -8.34 -9.38
C ASP A 9 -11.04 -9.44 -8.34
N MET A 10 -10.08 -9.70 -7.44
CA MET A 10 -10.25 -10.68 -6.36
C MET A 10 -11.45 -10.34 -5.46
N LEU A 11 -11.61 -9.07 -5.07
CA LEU A 11 -12.77 -8.67 -4.27
C LEU A 11 -14.08 -8.77 -5.07
N ALA A 12 -14.06 -8.49 -6.37
CA ALA A 12 -15.24 -8.65 -7.24
C ALA A 12 -15.66 -10.13 -7.39
N GLU A 13 -14.72 -11.06 -7.28
CA GLU A 13 -14.97 -12.50 -7.22
C GLU A 13 -15.51 -12.97 -5.85
N GLY A 14 -15.52 -12.07 -4.85
CA GLY A 14 -16.01 -12.33 -3.50
C GLY A 14 -14.92 -12.76 -2.52
N ASP A 15 -13.64 -12.73 -2.93
CA ASP A 15 -12.54 -13.13 -2.07
C ASP A 15 -12.29 -12.12 -0.95
N THR A 16 -11.79 -12.64 0.18
CA THR A 16 -11.18 -11.84 1.24
C THR A 16 -9.71 -12.20 1.30
N VAL A 17 -8.85 -11.20 1.09
CA VAL A 17 -7.40 -11.38 0.95
C VAL A 17 -6.67 -10.48 1.94
N ALA A 18 -5.37 -10.69 2.10
CA ALA A 18 -4.50 -9.75 2.82
C ALA A 18 -3.63 -8.97 1.83
N MET A 19 -3.42 -7.68 2.11
CA MET A 19 -2.41 -6.86 1.46
C MET A 19 -1.27 -6.63 2.45
N ALA A 20 -0.07 -7.03 2.07
CA ALA A 20 1.17 -6.71 2.76
C ALA A 20 1.87 -5.55 2.05
N THR A 21 2.22 -4.50 2.79
CA THR A 21 2.92 -3.30 2.28
C THR A 21 4.16 -3.04 3.10
N ILE A 22 5.32 -2.86 2.46
CA ILE A 22 6.53 -2.40 3.15
C ILE A 22 6.33 -0.93 3.54
N ILE A 23 6.34 -0.64 4.84
CA ILE A 23 6.10 0.72 5.37
C ILE A 23 7.36 1.40 5.88
N GLU A 24 8.42 0.64 6.16
CA GLU A 24 9.69 1.15 6.66
C GLU A 24 10.82 0.19 6.30
N VAL A 25 11.99 0.73 5.96
CA VAL A 25 13.20 -0.03 5.64
C VAL A 25 14.41 0.62 6.30
N LYS A 26 15.36 -0.20 6.75
CA LYS A 26 16.66 0.22 7.28
C LYS A 26 17.75 -0.71 6.75
N GLY A 27 18.80 -0.14 6.19
CA GLY A 27 19.88 -0.92 5.57
C GLY A 27 19.51 -1.44 4.18
N SER A 28 20.19 -2.50 3.73
CA SER A 28 19.99 -3.07 2.40
C SER A 28 18.89 -4.13 2.44
N VAL A 29 17.77 -3.86 1.80
CA VAL A 29 16.62 -4.78 1.68
C VAL A 29 16.29 -5.00 0.19
N PRO A 30 15.68 -6.14 -0.18
CA PRO A 30 15.45 -6.50 -1.58
C PRO A 30 14.36 -5.66 -2.27
N ARG A 31 13.49 -5.02 -1.49
CA ARG A 31 12.36 -4.21 -1.98
C ARG A 31 12.26 -2.91 -1.19
N GLU A 32 11.82 -1.87 -1.88
CA GLU A 32 11.66 -0.52 -1.32
C GLU A 32 10.32 -0.34 -0.57
N VAL A 33 10.24 0.72 0.23
CA VAL A 33 8.99 1.18 0.86
C VAL A 33 7.92 1.37 -0.20
N GLY A 34 6.71 0.87 0.07
CA GLY A 34 5.58 0.90 -0.83
C GLY A 34 5.43 -0.36 -1.69
N ALA A 35 6.43 -1.25 -1.73
CA ALA A 35 6.26 -2.56 -2.34
C ALA A 35 5.13 -3.34 -1.67
N LYS A 36 4.34 -4.03 -2.49
CA LYS A 36 3.08 -4.67 -2.11
C LYS A 36 3.05 -6.13 -2.53
N MET A 37 2.33 -6.91 -1.73
CA MET A 37 2.06 -8.32 -1.97
C MET A 37 0.63 -8.64 -1.51
N ILE A 38 -0.17 -9.24 -2.38
CA ILE A 38 -1.50 -9.75 -2.07
C ILE A 38 -1.38 -11.23 -1.72
N ILE A 39 -1.99 -11.66 -0.62
CA ILE A 39 -1.99 -13.04 -0.15
C ILE A 39 -3.44 -13.52 -0.08
N HIS A 40 -3.74 -14.59 -0.82
CA HIS A 40 -5.03 -15.26 -0.85
C HIS A 40 -5.13 -16.30 0.28
N PRO A 41 -6.32 -16.59 0.85
CA PRO A 41 -6.50 -17.59 1.91
C PRO A 41 -5.97 -19.00 1.57
N SER A 42 -5.89 -19.33 0.28
CA SER A 42 -5.31 -20.60 -0.20
C SER A 42 -3.77 -20.63 -0.17
N GLY A 43 -3.11 -19.56 0.29
CA GLY A 43 -1.65 -19.40 0.30
C GLY A 43 -1.04 -18.94 -1.03
N GLN A 44 -1.85 -18.78 -2.09
CA GLN A 44 -1.38 -18.15 -3.33
C GLN A 44 -1.15 -16.65 -3.11
N HIS A 45 -0.19 -16.06 -3.82
CA HIS A 45 0.12 -14.64 -3.68
C HIS A 45 0.50 -13.99 -5.00
N ALA A 46 0.37 -12.67 -5.06
CA ALA A 46 0.79 -11.83 -6.17
C ALA A 46 1.64 -10.66 -5.65
N GLY A 47 2.73 -10.34 -6.34
CA GLY A 47 3.75 -9.44 -5.81
C GLY A 47 4.67 -10.14 -4.80
N THR A 48 5.59 -9.38 -4.22
CA THR A 48 6.62 -9.88 -3.31
C THR A 48 7.14 -8.76 -2.41
N VAL A 49 7.47 -9.12 -1.17
CA VAL A 49 8.19 -8.24 -0.24
C VAL A 49 9.71 -8.47 -0.25
N GLY A 50 10.19 -9.43 -1.05
CA GLY A 50 11.62 -9.72 -1.16
C GLY A 50 12.00 -11.19 -1.30
N GLY A 51 11.06 -12.13 -1.11
CA GLY A 51 11.33 -13.57 -1.06
C GLY A 51 11.99 -14.03 0.25
N GLY A 52 12.39 -15.30 0.30
CA GLY A 52 13.15 -15.89 1.42
C GLY A 52 12.31 -16.14 2.68
N CYS A 53 12.98 -16.24 3.83
CA CYS A 53 12.33 -16.53 5.12
C CYS A 53 11.36 -15.42 5.54
N GLY A 54 11.71 -14.15 5.30
CA GLY A 54 10.88 -13.00 5.64
C GLY A 54 9.55 -12.96 4.89
N GLU A 55 9.53 -13.43 3.64
CA GLU A 55 8.27 -13.55 2.89
C GLU A 55 7.36 -14.63 3.49
N ALA A 56 7.92 -15.75 3.97
CA ALA A 56 7.12 -16.78 4.64
C ALA A 56 6.50 -16.28 5.95
N ASP A 57 7.21 -15.46 6.73
CA ASP A 57 6.66 -14.84 7.95
C ASP A 57 5.52 -13.88 7.63
N VAL A 58 5.66 -13.08 6.57
CA VAL A 58 4.60 -12.20 6.08
C VAL A 58 3.38 -12.99 5.61
N ILE A 59 3.57 -14.10 4.89
CA ILE A 59 2.46 -14.97 4.47
C ILE A 59 1.72 -15.55 5.68
N ARG A 60 2.44 -16.02 6.72
CA ARG A 60 1.79 -16.56 7.93
C ARG A 60 0.95 -15.49 8.63
N ALA A 61 1.52 -14.31 8.86
CA ALA A 61 0.80 -13.20 9.45
C ALA A 61 -0.42 -12.81 8.60
N ALA A 62 -0.28 -12.81 7.26
CA ALA A 62 -1.38 -12.52 6.35
C ALA A 62 -2.55 -13.51 6.49
N LEU A 63 -2.29 -14.80 6.63
CA LEU A 63 -3.34 -15.80 6.88
C LEU A 63 -4.05 -15.56 8.21
N ASP A 64 -3.32 -15.17 9.25
CA ASP A 64 -3.91 -14.82 10.55
C ASP A 64 -4.75 -13.53 10.45
N VAL A 65 -4.26 -12.51 9.75
CA VAL A 65 -4.99 -11.25 9.51
C VAL A 65 -6.28 -11.48 8.72
N ILE A 66 -6.27 -12.39 7.73
CA ILE A 66 -7.48 -12.78 6.99
C ILE A 66 -8.52 -13.36 7.93
N GLN A 67 -8.12 -14.24 8.85
CA GLN A 67 -9.04 -14.94 9.76
C GLN A 67 -9.56 -14.03 10.87
N THR A 68 -8.68 -13.24 11.48
CA THR A 68 -8.98 -12.39 12.64
C THR A 68 -9.57 -11.05 12.25
N GLY A 69 -9.21 -10.55 11.07
CA GLY A 69 -9.50 -9.20 10.62
C GLY A 69 -8.69 -8.10 11.29
N GLU A 70 -7.77 -8.44 12.19
CA GLU A 70 -6.94 -7.49 12.93
C GLU A 70 -5.62 -7.22 12.19
N PRO A 71 -5.34 -5.98 11.74
CA PRO A 71 -4.11 -5.67 11.03
C PRO A 71 -2.85 -5.84 11.89
N GLN A 72 -1.73 -6.20 11.27
CA GLN A 72 -0.47 -6.47 11.95
C GLN A 72 0.71 -5.75 11.28
N VAL A 73 1.75 -5.45 12.05
CA VAL A 73 3.07 -5.04 11.51
C VAL A 73 4.05 -6.16 11.76
N VAL A 74 4.55 -6.75 10.68
CA VAL A 74 5.57 -7.81 10.72
C VAL A 74 6.95 -7.17 10.63
N HIS A 75 7.80 -7.47 11.60
CA HIS A 75 9.21 -7.06 11.61
C HIS A 75 10.07 -8.15 10.96
N VAL A 76 10.68 -7.83 9.82
CA VAL A 76 11.55 -8.76 9.10
C VAL A 76 13.00 -8.31 9.26
N ASP A 77 13.80 -9.15 9.92
CA ASP A 77 15.24 -8.94 10.12
C ASP A 77 16.04 -9.90 9.24
N LEU A 78 16.61 -9.38 8.15
CA LEU A 78 17.42 -10.17 7.21
C LEU A 78 18.90 -10.23 7.64
N THR A 79 19.27 -9.64 8.78
CA THR A 79 20.65 -9.65 9.26
C THR A 79 21.08 -10.99 9.85
N GLN A 80 20.13 -11.81 10.32
CA GLN A 80 20.43 -13.10 10.95
C GLN A 80 20.67 -14.24 9.94
N ASP A 81 20.15 -14.09 8.73
CA ASP A 81 20.37 -15.01 7.61
C ASP A 81 21.81 -14.96 7.05
N ILE A 82 22.66 -14.05 7.56
CA ILE A 82 24.06 -13.89 7.17
C ILE A 82 24.95 -15.05 7.70
N SER A 83 24.44 -15.87 8.63
CA SER A 83 25.26 -16.89 9.32
C SER A 83 25.63 -18.14 8.49
N MET A 84 25.06 -18.34 7.31
CA MET A 84 25.34 -19.51 6.46
C MET A 84 25.46 -19.12 4.98
N GLN A 85 26.69 -18.90 4.52
CA GLN A 85 27.12 -19.03 3.12
C GLN A 85 26.21 -18.39 2.05
N SER A 86 26.31 -17.09 1.77
CA SER A 86 26.00 -16.54 0.43
C SER A 86 26.49 -15.10 0.22
N LEU A 87 27.23 -14.90 -0.86
CA LEU A 87 27.55 -13.58 -1.43
C LEU A 87 26.24 -12.99 -2.03
N GLY A 88 25.70 -11.93 -1.44
CA GLY A 88 24.50 -11.24 -1.96
C GLY A 88 23.31 -11.09 -1.00
N VAL A 89 23.48 -11.38 0.29
CA VAL A 89 22.40 -11.29 1.29
C VAL A 89 22.11 -9.83 1.66
N CYS A 90 20.84 -9.45 1.55
CA CYS A 90 20.33 -8.17 2.03
C CYS A 90 20.47 -8.11 3.56
N GLY A 91 21.42 -7.33 4.09
CA GLY A 91 21.66 -7.18 5.54
C GLY A 91 20.82 -6.07 6.19
N GLY A 92 19.55 -5.98 5.84
CA GLY A 92 18.65 -4.91 6.27
C GLY A 92 17.45 -5.42 7.05
N ILE A 93 16.65 -4.48 7.51
CA ILE A 93 15.43 -4.70 8.28
C ILE A 93 14.29 -3.98 7.57
N MET A 94 13.11 -4.60 7.54
CA MET A 94 11.90 -3.97 7.03
C MET A 94 10.70 -4.23 7.92
N ASN A 95 9.81 -3.24 8.02
CA ASN A 95 8.51 -3.40 8.65
C ASN A 95 7.45 -3.49 7.56
N VAL A 96 6.64 -4.54 7.62
CA VAL A 96 5.59 -4.85 6.65
C VAL A 96 4.24 -4.74 7.34
N PHE A 97 3.41 -3.81 6.90
CA PHE A 97 2.03 -3.70 7.37
C PHE A 97 1.15 -4.66 6.60
N VAL A 98 0.40 -5.48 7.32
CA VAL A 98 -0.48 -6.52 6.77
C VAL A 98 -1.90 -6.22 7.20
N GLU A 99 -2.79 -6.07 6.24
CA GLU A 99 -4.20 -5.71 6.45
C GLU A 99 -5.13 -6.58 5.60
N ARG A 100 -6.34 -6.81 6.12
CA ARG A 100 -7.38 -7.58 5.42
C ARG A 100 -8.16 -6.67 4.47
N TRP A 101 -8.31 -7.09 3.23
CA TRP A 101 -9.19 -6.49 2.24
C TRP A 101 -10.34 -7.45 1.94
N SER A 102 -11.57 -6.95 1.95
CA SER A 102 -12.79 -7.74 1.78
C SER A 102 -13.80 -7.01 0.91
N PRO A 103 -14.79 -7.69 0.29
CA PRO A 103 -15.71 -7.09 -0.67
C PRO A 103 -16.77 -6.17 0.00
N GLU A 104 -16.53 -5.71 1.22
CA GLU A 104 -17.44 -4.80 1.90
C GLU A 104 -17.58 -3.47 1.13
N PRO A 105 -18.76 -2.81 1.18
CA PRO A 105 -19.03 -1.65 0.34
C PRO A 105 -18.04 -0.48 0.52
N ALA A 106 -17.52 -0.30 1.74
CA ALA A 106 -16.57 0.79 2.04
C ALA A 106 -15.23 0.58 1.31
N MET A 107 -14.60 -0.59 1.48
CA MET A 107 -13.35 -0.96 0.80
C MET A 107 -13.51 -1.04 -0.71
N SER A 108 -14.60 -1.64 -1.19
CA SER A 108 -14.91 -1.71 -2.63
C SER A 108 -15.07 -0.33 -3.25
N GLY A 109 -15.68 0.61 -2.53
CA GLY A 109 -15.81 2.01 -2.95
C GLY A 109 -14.46 2.72 -3.05
N ILE A 110 -13.55 2.49 -2.10
CA ILE A 110 -12.19 3.03 -2.15
C ILE A 110 -11.41 2.45 -3.33
N LEU A 111 -11.45 1.14 -3.56
CA LEU A 111 -10.74 0.55 -4.70
C LEU A 111 -11.27 1.05 -6.02
N THR A 112 -12.59 1.14 -6.16
CA THR A 112 -13.21 1.67 -7.38
C THR A 112 -12.78 3.10 -7.66
N ALA A 113 -12.84 3.98 -6.66
CA ALA A 113 -12.40 5.37 -6.81
C ALA A 113 -10.89 5.49 -7.10
N LEU A 114 -10.06 4.59 -6.54
CA LEU A 114 -8.64 4.52 -6.80
C LEU A 114 -8.36 4.10 -8.25
N THR A 115 -8.93 2.98 -8.70
CA THR A 115 -8.69 2.45 -10.05
C THR A 115 -9.26 3.36 -11.14
N GLU A 116 -10.40 4.00 -10.90
CA GLU A 116 -10.93 5.06 -11.77
C GLU A 116 -9.97 6.25 -11.88
N SER A 117 -9.42 6.71 -10.75
CA SER A 117 -8.44 7.81 -10.74
C SER A 117 -7.19 7.44 -11.54
N LEU A 118 -6.70 6.20 -11.38
CA LEU A 118 -5.55 5.68 -12.13
C LEU A 118 -5.86 5.60 -13.64
N ALA A 119 -7.03 5.10 -14.02
CA ALA A 119 -7.48 5.01 -15.41
C ALA A 119 -7.57 6.38 -16.08
N GLN A 120 -8.01 7.40 -15.34
CA GLN A 120 -8.09 8.79 -15.79
C GLN A 120 -6.74 9.54 -15.72
N ARG A 121 -5.66 8.87 -15.27
CA ARG A 121 -4.34 9.46 -15.01
C ARG A 121 -4.40 10.67 -14.07
N ARG A 122 -5.33 10.64 -13.12
CA ARG A 122 -5.47 11.67 -12.10
C ARG A 122 -4.56 11.35 -10.92
N GLY A 123 -3.79 12.34 -10.46
CA GLY A 123 -2.98 12.20 -9.25
C GLY A 123 -3.85 11.91 -8.03
N VAL A 124 -3.58 10.80 -7.37
CA VAL A 124 -4.30 10.34 -6.17
C VAL A 124 -3.30 9.71 -5.20
N ALA A 125 -3.55 9.87 -3.90
CA ALA A 125 -2.84 9.15 -2.85
C ALA A 125 -3.81 8.32 -2.02
N LEU A 126 -3.48 7.05 -1.79
CA LEU A 126 -4.13 6.19 -0.80
C LEU A 126 -3.37 6.31 0.52
N ALA A 127 -4.02 6.87 1.53
CA ALA A 127 -3.53 6.94 2.90
C ALA A 127 -4.15 5.83 3.74
N THR A 128 -3.30 5.10 4.47
CA THR A 128 -3.72 4.03 5.39
C THR A 128 -3.19 4.32 6.78
N VAL A 129 -4.03 4.16 7.81
CA VAL A 129 -3.57 4.19 9.20
C VAL A 129 -2.85 2.88 9.50
N VAL A 130 -1.53 2.93 9.69
CA VAL A 130 -0.71 1.75 10.00
C VAL A 130 -0.50 1.53 11.50
N ARG A 131 -0.71 2.59 12.30
CA ARG A 131 -0.69 2.56 13.78
C ARG A 131 -1.70 3.57 14.32
N GLY A 132 -2.41 3.19 15.37
CA GLY A 132 -3.32 4.09 16.07
C GLY A 132 -2.56 5.23 16.72
N GLY A 133 -2.80 6.47 16.26
CA GLY A 133 -2.26 7.67 16.86
C GLY A 133 -3.08 8.15 18.06
N PRO A 134 -2.72 9.30 18.68
CA PRO A 134 -3.42 9.88 19.83
C PRO A 134 -4.92 10.13 19.60
N LEU A 135 -5.32 10.23 18.32
CA LEU A 135 -6.71 10.41 17.89
C LEU A 135 -7.53 9.11 17.87
N GLY A 136 -6.96 7.97 18.29
CA GLY A 136 -7.70 6.71 18.43
C GLY A 136 -8.15 6.07 17.11
N ARG A 137 -7.57 6.47 15.97
CA ARG A 137 -7.93 5.88 14.66
C ARG A 137 -7.49 4.43 14.58
N GLN A 138 -8.38 3.55 14.13
CA GLN A 138 -8.09 2.12 13.98
C GLN A 138 -7.13 1.88 12.80
N PRO A 139 -6.11 1.02 12.96
CA PRO A 139 -5.30 0.54 11.84
C PRO A 139 -6.15 -0.08 10.73
N GLY A 140 -5.67 0.02 9.49
CA GLY A 140 -6.37 -0.50 8.30
C GLY A 140 -7.47 0.42 7.76
N ARG A 141 -7.72 1.56 8.40
CA ARG A 141 -8.64 2.57 7.85
C ARG A 141 -7.98 3.36 6.73
N HIS A 142 -8.76 3.63 5.69
CA HIS A 142 -8.27 4.20 4.44
C HIS A 142 -8.86 5.57 4.10
N ALA A 143 -8.11 6.34 3.33
CA ALA A 143 -8.61 7.52 2.63
C ALA A 143 -7.91 7.70 1.29
N LEU A 144 -8.66 8.15 0.30
CA LEU A 144 -8.15 8.68 -0.94
C LEU A 144 -8.07 10.20 -0.87
N VAL A 145 -6.96 10.70 -1.36
CA VAL A 145 -6.63 12.12 -1.40
C VAL A 145 -6.37 12.51 -2.83
N TRP A 146 -6.97 13.63 -3.22
CA TRP A 146 -6.67 14.30 -4.47
C TRP A 146 -6.20 15.74 -4.20
N VAL A 147 -5.55 16.34 -5.19
CA VAL A 147 -5.09 17.74 -5.08
C VAL A 147 -6.25 18.72 -5.26
N ASP A 148 -7.28 18.33 -6.03
CA ASP A 148 -8.29 19.26 -6.55
C ASP A 148 -9.72 18.97 -6.05
N GLN A 149 -9.89 18.06 -5.07
CA GLN A 149 -11.20 17.75 -4.50
C GLN A 149 -11.10 17.20 -3.07
N GLU A 150 -12.25 17.19 -2.40
CA GLU A 150 -12.39 16.62 -1.05
C GLU A 150 -11.94 15.16 -0.99
N PRO A 151 -11.26 14.74 0.11
CA PRO A 151 -10.86 13.36 0.31
C PRO A 151 -12.06 12.42 0.42
N LEU A 152 -11.96 11.22 -0.18
CA LEU A 152 -12.89 10.12 0.07
C LEU A 152 -12.31 9.30 1.20
N SER A 153 -12.94 9.30 2.37
CA SER A 153 -12.25 8.89 3.57
C SER A 153 -13.17 8.20 4.55
N GLU A 154 -12.74 7.04 5.02
CA GLU A 154 -13.28 6.46 6.26
C GLU A 154 -12.67 7.16 7.50
N LEU A 155 -11.52 7.81 7.37
CA LEU A 155 -10.78 8.46 8.47
C LEU A 155 -11.41 9.73 9.08
N GLY A 156 -12.58 10.16 8.60
CA GLY A 156 -13.19 11.43 9.01
C GLY A 156 -12.32 12.64 8.65
N LEU A 157 -11.75 12.66 7.45
CA LEU A 157 -10.85 13.71 6.97
C LEU A 157 -11.57 14.90 6.31
N ALA A 158 -12.84 15.16 6.65
CA ALA A 158 -13.62 16.25 6.05
C ALA A 158 -12.98 17.64 6.26
N ASP A 159 -12.17 17.81 7.30
CA ASP A 159 -11.44 19.05 7.60
C ASP A 159 -9.92 18.91 7.37
N TRP A 160 -9.48 17.87 6.66
CA TRP A 160 -8.07 17.64 6.42
C TRP A 160 -7.58 18.48 5.24
N GLU A 161 -6.89 19.57 5.56
CA GLU A 161 -6.12 20.29 4.56
C GLU A 161 -4.88 19.46 4.18
N PRO A 162 -4.69 19.12 2.89
CA PRO A 162 -3.45 18.54 2.45
C PRO A 162 -2.33 19.53 2.76
N ARG A 163 -1.52 19.24 3.79
CA ARG A 163 -0.21 19.88 3.91
C ARG A 163 0.61 19.37 2.73
N ALA A 164 0.48 20.07 1.61
CA ALA A 164 1.36 19.93 0.46
C ALA A 164 2.77 20.27 0.94
N GLY A 165 3.47 19.28 1.50
CA GLY A 165 4.91 19.24 1.43
C GLY A 165 5.23 19.19 -0.05
N ARG A 166 5.40 20.37 -0.66
CA ARG A 166 5.71 20.51 -2.09
C ARG A 166 6.94 19.66 -2.36
N CYS A 167 6.77 18.57 -3.09
CA CYS A 167 7.89 17.83 -3.64
C CYS A 167 8.62 18.79 -4.60
N PRO A 168 9.88 19.20 -4.32
CA PRO A 168 10.59 20.19 -5.12
C PRO A 168 10.76 19.74 -6.58
N THR A 169 10.75 18.43 -6.82
CA THR A 169 10.94 17.79 -8.13
C THR A 169 9.66 17.69 -8.96
N CYS A 170 8.46 17.79 -8.38
CA CYS A 170 7.20 17.69 -9.13
C CYS A 170 6.88 18.95 -9.97
N LEU A 171 7.51 20.10 -9.69
CA LEU A 171 7.29 21.36 -10.44
C LEU A 171 7.99 21.40 -11.80
N ALA A 172 8.90 20.47 -12.10
CA ALA A 172 9.64 20.45 -13.36
C ALA A 172 8.82 19.90 -14.55
N GLY A 173 7.59 19.44 -14.33
CA GLY A 173 6.74 18.80 -15.34
C GLY A 173 5.53 19.63 -15.80
N GLN A 174 5.54 20.96 -15.66
CA GLN A 174 4.44 21.77 -16.20
C GLN A 174 4.42 21.67 -17.74
N ALA A 175 3.37 21.02 -18.24
CA ALA A 175 2.97 21.12 -19.63
C ALA A 175 2.79 22.60 -19.99
N ALA A 176 3.62 23.10 -20.90
CA ALA A 176 3.51 24.45 -21.43
C ALA A 176 2.13 24.62 -22.10
N PRO A 177 1.37 25.69 -21.81
CA PRO A 177 0.14 25.94 -22.53
C PRO A 177 0.45 26.28 -23.98
N ALA A 178 -0.24 25.59 -24.91
CA ALA A 178 -0.20 25.88 -26.33
C ALA A 178 -0.63 27.33 -26.59
N ALA A 179 0.33 28.19 -26.90
CA ALA A 179 0.06 29.54 -27.36
C ALA A 179 -0.64 29.47 -28.72
N ARG A 180 -1.86 29.98 -28.78
CA ARG A 180 -2.63 30.15 -30.01
C ARG A 180 -1.89 31.12 -30.94
N LEU A 181 -1.53 30.63 -32.12
CA LEU A 181 -1.13 31.45 -33.27
C LEU A 181 -2.38 31.87 -34.02
N GLN A 182 -2.64 33.17 -34.12
CA GLN A 182 -3.49 33.79 -35.14
C GLN A 182 -3.11 35.28 -35.29
N PRO A 183 -3.25 35.84 -36.49
CA PRO A 183 -2.40 35.69 -37.67
C PRO A 183 -1.36 36.81 -37.82
#